data_AF-A0A815IF06-F1
#
_entry.id   AF-A0A815IF06-F1
#
_cell.length_a   1.000
_cell.length_b   1.000
_cell.length_c   1.000
_cell.angle_alpha   90.00
_cell.angle_beta   90.00
_cell.angle_gamma   90.00
#
_symmetry.space_group_name_H-M   'P 1'
#
loop_
_entity.id
_entity.type
_entity.pdbx_description
1 polymer ?
#
loop_
_entity_poly.entity_id
_entity_poly.type
_entity_poly.pdbx_seq_one_letter_code
_entity_poly.pdbx_strand_id
1 'polypeptide(L)'
;MAMFKLCSTLLIQSFLVFIIYFVNFATTAPVNDDLSTVRENVRKIMLWPSPEQLSDVLVQAKANLSTLNFDTCQWPDLNYTTRGPENWDPVLHMFRIATMTAAYTAPGGLSNDTKLSLGIHCALKVWIEQDWQNPNWWWNYIQDPLIATGIMMMLGVERMTKYEIDAIVKMSYRANWWIKDWEGGANLVQATDKYHRFHQDCLNTLPPMEEVRNSLKGTGKNKNILYDPQYR
;
A
#
# COMPACT_ATOMS: atom_id res chain seq x y z
N MET A 1 1.60 -60.85 -42.29
CA MET A 1 2.31 -60.32 -41.09
C MET A 1 2.62 -58.82 -41.15
N ALA A 2 2.85 -58.22 -42.33
CA ALA A 2 3.16 -56.79 -42.47
C ALA A 2 1.97 -55.84 -42.18
N MET A 3 0.74 -56.19 -42.57
CA MET A 3 -0.45 -55.36 -42.33
C MET A 3 -0.79 -55.17 -40.84
N PHE A 4 -0.51 -56.17 -40.00
CA PHE A 4 -0.76 -56.07 -38.55
C PHE A 4 0.18 -55.07 -37.86
N LYS A 5 1.43 -54.95 -38.34
CA LYS A 5 2.42 -54.00 -37.81
C LYS A 5 2.09 -52.55 -38.18
N LEU A 6 1.59 -52.30 -39.40
CA LEU A 6 1.17 -50.95 -39.82
C LEU A 6 -0.04 -50.43 -39.02
N CYS A 7 -0.99 -51.31 -38.71
CA CYS A 7 -2.19 -50.95 -37.94
C CYS A 7 -1.84 -50.60 -36.48
N SER A 8 -0.92 -51.36 -35.86
CA SER A 8 -0.45 -51.07 -34.50
C SER A 8 0.31 -49.75 -34.40
N THR A 9 1.13 -49.41 -35.40
CA THR A 9 1.89 -48.15 -35.38
C THR A 9 1.00 -46.93 -35.56
N LEU A 10 -0.03 -47.01 -36.41
CA LEU A 10 -1.00 -45.92 -36.62
C LEU A 10 -1.87 -45.67 -35.37
N LEU A 11 -2.27 -46.73 -34.66
CA LEU A 11 -3.03 -46.62 -33.41
C LEU A 11 -2.20 -45.97 -32.30
N ILE A 12 -0.93 -46.35 -32.15
CA ILE A 12 -0.01 -45.77 -31.16
C ILE A 12 0.25 -44.29 -31.45
N GLN A 13 0.47 -43.93 -32.73
CA GLN A 13 0.74 -42.56 -33.14
C GLN A 13 -0.47 -41.65 -32.94
N SER A 14 -1.68 -42.16 -33.17
CA SER A 14 -2.94 -41.46 -32.88
C SER A 14 -3.14 -41.24 -31.37
N PHE A 15 -2.79 -42.24 -30.55
CA PHE A 15 -2.84 -42.14 -29.09
C PHE A 15 -1.85 -41.11 -28.54
N LEU A 16 -0.63 -41.07 -29.09
CA LEU A 16 0.40 -40.10 -28.69
C LEU A 16 0.01 -38.65 -29.05
N VAL A 17 -0.59 -38.42 -30.22
CA VAL A 17 -1.11 -37.10 -30.60
C VAL A 17 -2.27 -36.69 -29.69
N PHE A 18 -3.14 -37.64 -29.33
CA PHE A 18 -4.25 -37.37 -28.41
C PHE A 18 -3.76 -37.03 -27.00
N ILE A 19 -2.72 -37.70 -26.50
CA ILE A 19 -2.09 -37.38 -25.20
C ILE A 19 -1.43 -36.01 -25.25
N ILE A 20 -0.71 -35.65 -26.32
CA ILE A 20 -0.11 -34.32 -26.48
C ILE A 20 -1.21 -33.23 -26.49
N TYR A 21 -2.34 -33.48 -27.15
CA TYR A 21 -3.47 -32.55 -27.14
C TYR A 21 -4.13 -32.44 -25.75
N PHE A 22 -4.24 -33.55 -25.01
CA PHE A 22 -4.80 -33.57 -23.65
C PHE A 22 -3.89 -32.87 -22.63
N VAL A 23 -2.56 -33.01 -22.75
CA VAL A 23 -1.59 -32.35 -21.86
C VAL A 23 -1.58 -30.83 -22.06
N ASN A 24 -1.84 -30.34 -23.28
CA ASN A 24 -2.01 -28.90 -23.53
C ASN A 24 -3.33 -28.33 -23.02
N PHE A 25 -4.31 -29.19 -22.70
CA PHE A 25 -5.59 -28.79 -22.09
C PHE A 25 -5.58 -28.92 -20.55
N ALA A 26 -4.45 -29.30 -19.96
CA ALA A 26 -4.23 -29.11 -18.52
C ALA A 26 -4.10 -27.60 -18.27
N THR A 27 -5.27 -26.98 -18.11
CA THR A 27 -5.45 -25.60 -17.68
C THR A 27 -4.50 -25.32 -16.53
N THR A 28 -3.59 -24.37 -16.73
CA THR A 28 -2.99 -23.63 -15.63
C THR A 28 -4.15 -22.99 -14.87
N ALA A 29 -4.65 -23.66 -13.83
CA ALA A 29 -5.54 -23.02 -12.90
C ALA A 29 -4.81 -21.75 -12.44
N PRO A 30 -5.41 -20.55 -12.58
CA PRO A 30 -4.78 -19.37 -12.03
C PRO A 30 -4.55 -19.68 -10.55
N VAL A 31 -3.30 -19.57 -10.09
CA VAL A 31 -3.03 -19.47 -8.67
C VAL A 31 -3.82 -18.26 -8.24
N ASN A 32 -5.01 -18.49 -7.69
CA ASN A 32 -5.79 -17.44 -7.06
C ASN A 32 -4.94 -17.06 -5.86
N ASP A 33 -4.12 -16.03 -6.05
CA ASP A 33 -3.14 -15.61 -5.06
C ASP A 33 -3.93 -15.19 -3.83
N ASP A 34 -3.88 -15.99 -2.76
CA ASP A 34 -4.60 -15.72 -1.50
C ASP A 34 -4.36 -14.27 -1.05
N LEU A 35 -3.18 -13.71 -1.38
CA LEU A 35 -2.79 -12.33 -1.11
C LEU A 35 -3.66 -11.33 -1.87
N SER A 36 -4.00 -11.58 -3.12
CA SER A 36 -4.92 -10.72 -3.90
C SER A 36 -6.31 -10.66 -3.29
N THR A 37 -6.80 -11.77 -2.74
CA THR A 37 -8.09 -11.85 -2.03
C THR A 37 -8.03 -11.09 -0.71
N VAL A 38 -6.95 -11.25 0.05
CA VAL A 38 -6.72 -10.50 1.29
C VAL A 38 -6.68 -8.99 1.02
N ARG A 39 -5.93 -8.55 -0.01
CA ARG A 39 -5.84 -7.15 -0.43
C ARG A 39 -7.20 -6.55 -0.73
N GLU A 40 -8.00 -7.25 -1.53
CA GLU A 40 -9.33 -6.78 -1.92
C GLU A 40 -10.27 -6.67 -0.70
N ASN A 41 -10.21 -7.65 0.21
CA ASN A 41 -10.96 -7.59 1.46
C ASN A 41 -10.51 -6.42 2.35
N VAL A 42 -9.21 -6.16 2.46
CA VAL A 42 -8.68 -5.01 3.20
C VAL A 42 -9.18 -3.70 2.61
N ARG A 43 -9.12 -3.55 1.28
CA ARG A 43 -9.66 -2.38 0.59
C ARG A 43 -11.13 -2.19 0.92
N LYS A 44 -11.94 -3.21 0.71
CA LYS A 44 -13.39 -3.16 0.90
C LYS A 44 -13.82 -2.90 2.33
N ILE A 45 -13.15 -3.51 3.31
CA ILE A 45 -13.57 -3.47 4.72
C ILE A 45 -12.99 -2.24 5.43
N MET A 46 -11.76 -1.84 5.10
CA MET A 46 -10.97 -0.93 5.94
C MET A 46 -10.56 0.38 5.27
N LEU A 47 -10.61 0.49 3.94
CA LEU A 47 -10.04 1.64 3.22
C LEU A 47 -11.03 2.36 2.31
N TRP A 48 -11.87 1.62 1.59
CA TRP A 48 -12.90 2.19 0.74
C TRP A 48 -14.13 2.56 1.55
N PRO A 49 -14.85 3.62 1.13
CA PRO A 49 -16.13 3.96 1.72
C PRO A 49 -17.15 2.85 1.50
N SER A 50 -18.14 2.76 2.40
CA SER A 50 -19.32 1.97 2.12
C SER A 50 -20.12 2.58 0.94
N PRO A 51 -21.00 1.81 0.28
CA PRO A 51 -21.85 2.35 -0.79
C PRO A 51 -22.65 3.59 -0.38
N GLU A 52 -23.09 3.67 0.87
CA GLU A 52 -23.86 4.79 1.42
C GLU A 52 -22.99 6.05 1.61
N GLN A 53 -21.69 5.88 1.88
CA GLN A 53 -20.75 6.98 2.09
C GLN A 53 -20.08 7.46 0.80
N LEU A 54 -20.19 6.69 -0.28
CA LEU A 54 -19.46 6.94 -1.52
C LEU A 54 -19.72 8.36 -2.06
N SER A 55 -20.98 8.80 -2.12
CA SER A 55 -21.32 10.13 -2.66
C SER A 55 -20.59 11.26 -1.93
N ASP A 56 -20.53 11.19 -0.60
CA ASP A 56 -19.92 12.22 0.23
C ASP A 56 -18.41 12.23 0.04
N VAL A 57 -17.78 11.05 -0.03
CA VAL A 57 -16.36 10.91 -0.31
C VAL A 57 -16.02 11.45 -1.71
N LEU A 58 -16.86 11.23 -2.72
CA LEU A 58 -16.65 11.80 -4.06
C LEU A 58 -16.73 13.33 -4.05
N VAL A 59 -17.67 13.91 -3.31
CA VAL A 59 -17.80 15.38 -3.16
C VAL A 59 -16.57 15.94 -2.44
N GLN A 60 -16.16 15.34 -1.33
CA GLN A 60 -14.99 15.78 -0.56
C GLN A 60 -13.70 15.66 -1.38
N ALA A 61 -13.50 14.56 -2.11
CA ALA A 61 -12.34 14.38 -2.97
C ALA A 61 -12.23 15.46 -4.05
N LYS A 62 -13.36 15.82 -4.68
CA LYS A 62 -13.41 16.92 -5.66
C LYS A 62 -13.10 18.28 -5.01
N ALA A 63 -13.62 18.53 -3.81
CA ALA A 63 -13.31 19.75 -3.06
C ALA A 63 -11.81 19.84 -2.70
N ASN A 64 -11.23 18.76 -2.18
CA ASN A 64 -9.79 18.66 -1.91
C ASN A 64 -8.96 18.89 -3.18
N LEU A 65 -9.35 18.25 -4.29
CA LEU A 65 -8.66 18.45 -5.58
C LEU A 65 -8.75 19.89 -6.09
N SER A 66 -9.90 20.54 -5.94
CA SER A 66 -10.10 21.92 -6.43
C SER A 66 -9.27 22.97 -5.69
N THR A 67 -8.85 22.67 -4.46
CA THR A 67 -8.08 23.58 -3.59
C THR A 67 -6.60 23.21 -3.53
N LEU A 68 -6.20 22.11 -4.16
CA LEU A 68 -4.79 21.72 -4.28
C LEU A 68 -4.05 22.69 -5.20
N ASN A 69 -2.96 23.28 -4.71
CA ASN A 69 -2.04 24.04 -5.54
C ASN A 69 -1.09 23.06 -6.27
N PHE A 70 -1.15 23.02 -7.60
CA PHE A 70 -0.33 22.11 -8.42
C PHE A 70 1.12 22.57 -8.60
N ASP A 71 1.45 23.83 -8.33
CA ASP A 71 2.84 24.32 -8.39
C ASP A 71 3.62 23.89 -7.14
N THR A 72 2.96 23.90 -5.97
CA THR A 72 3.57 23.51 -4.70
C THR A 72 3.20 22.10 -4.24
N CYS A 73 2.21 21.47 -4.89
CA CYS A 73 1.60 20.21 -4.46
C CYS A 73 1.10 20.22 -3.01
N GLN A 74 0.65 21.38 -2.52
CA GLN A 74 0.18 21.57 -1.15
C GLN A 74 -1.18 22.26 -1.13
N TRP A 75 -1.90 22.08 -0.04
CA TRP A 75 -3.10 22.85 0.27
C TRP A 75 -2.75 24.15 0.99
N PRO A 76 -3.05 25.33 0.42
CA PRO A 76 -2.68 26.63 1.01
C PRO A 76 -3.38 26.97 2.33
N ASP A 77 -4.50 26.31 2.64
CA ASP A 77 -5.26 26.52 3.88
C ASP A 77 -4.67 25.77 5.09
N LEU A 78 -3.70 24.86 4.87
CA LEU A 78 -3.04 24.12 5.95
C LEU A 78 -1.76 24.83 6.41
N ASN A 79 -1.54 24.90 7.73
CA ASN A 79 -0.30 25.46 8.27
C ASN A 79 0.77 24.37 8.51
N TYR A 80 1.66 24.19 7.52
CA TYR A 80 2.73 23.19 7.58
C TYR A 80 3.85 23.48 8.59
N THR A 81 3.85 24.63 9.26
CA THR A 81 4.84 24.97 10.30
C THR A 81 4.37 24.59 11.70
N THR A 82 3.12 24.14 11.87
CA THR A 82 2.62 23.69 13.17
C THR A 82 3.40 22.45 13.66
N ARG A 83 3.69 22.42 14.96
CA ARG A 83 4.45 21.35 15.63
C ARG A 83 3.84 20.98 16.98
N GLY A 84 2.59 21.37 17.26
CA GLY A 84 1.95 21.05 18.52
C GLY A 84 1.57 19.56 18.60
N PRO A 85 1.62 18.92 19.78
CA PRO A 85 1.18 17.53 19.93
C PRO A 85 -0.29 17.31 19.54
N GLU A 86 -1.14 18.31 19.83
CA GLU A 86 -2.58 18.33 19.55
C GLU A 86 -2.93 19.18 18.33
N ASN A 87 -2.10 20.17 17.99
CA ASN A 87 -2.28 21.09 16.87
C ASN A 87 -1.21 20.84 15.80
N TRP A 88 -1.51 19.90 14.89
CA TRP A 88 -0.62 19.50 13.80
C TRP A 88 -1.37 19.35 12.48
N ASP A 89 -1.54 20.47 11.78
CA ASP A 89 -2.23 20.56 10.49
C ASP A 89 -1.64 19.69 9.38
N PRO A 90 -0.30 19.43 9.30
CA PRO A 90 0.25 18.55 8.28
C PRO A 90 -0.48 17.22 8.15
N VAL A 91 -0.99 16.61 9.22
CA VAL A 91 -1.71 15.33 9.10
C VAL A 91 -2.96 15.42 8.22
N LEU A 92 -3.60 16.59 8.15
CA LEU A 92 -4.76 16.83 7.29
C LEU A 92 -4.38 16.69 5.81
N HIS A 93 -3.13 16.95 5.44
CA HIS A 93 -2.59 16.68 4.10
C HIS A 93 -2.71 15.19 3.76
N MET A 94 -2.30 14.30 4.67
CA MET A 94 -2.40 12.85 4.48
C MET A 94 -3.85 12.37 4.43
N PHE A 95 -4.73 12.93 5.27
CA PHE A 95 -6.15 12.60 5.21
C PHE A 95 -6.79 13.02 3.89
N ARG A 96 -6.45 14.20 3.35
CA ARG A 96 -6.94 14.64 2.03
C ARG A 96 -6.47 13.71 0.90
N ILE A 97 -5.20 13.30 0.91
CA ILE A 97 -4.68 12.31 -0.04
C ILE A 97 -5.45 10.99 0.08
N ALA A 98 -5.68 10.50 1.31
CA ALA A 98 -6.40 9.26 1.54
C ALA A 98 -7.84 9.32 1.02
N THR A 99 -8.58 10.41 1.30
CA THR A 99 -9.93 10.64 0.78
C THR A 99 -9.95 10.69 -0.76
N MET A 100 -9.01 11.42 -1.36
CA MET A 100 -8.88 11.48 -2.83
C MET A 100 -8.57 10.11 -3.43
N THR A 101 -7.70 9.34 -2.79
CA THR A 101 -7.32 7.99 -3.21
C THR A 101 -8.48 7.01 -3.10
N ALA A 102 -9.25 7.07 -2.01
CA ALA A 102 -10.45 6.27 -1.84
C ALA A 102 -11.48 6.57 -2.92
N ALA A 103 -11.75 7.86 -3.20
CA ALA A 103 -12.64 8.28 -4.28
C ALA A 103 -12.15 7.83 -5.66
N TYR A 104 -10.84 7.83 -5.89
CA TYR A 104 -10.25 7.42 -7.16
C TYR A 104 -10.33 5.89 -7.39
N THR A 105 -10.17 5.10 -6.33
CA THR A 105 -9.97 3.64 -6.47
C THR A 105 -11.19 2.80 -6.11
N ALA A 106 -12.14 3.33 -5.34
CA ALA A 106 -13.33 2.59 -4.92
C ALA A 106 -14.22 2.20 -6.12
N PRO A 107 -14.92 1.05 -6.07
CA PRO A 107 -15.95 0.70 -7.05
C PRO A 107 -17.02 1.80 -7.16
N GLY A 108 -17.34 2.22 -8.38
CA GLY A 108 -18.25 3.36 -8.62
C GLY A 108 -17.63 4.74 -8.39
N GLY A 109 -16.33 4.79 -8.10
CA GLY A 109 -15.56 6.02 -7.92
C GLY A 109 -15.10 6.68 -9.22
N LEU A 110 -14.03 7.46 -9.13
CA LEU A 110 -13.52 8.36 -10.17
C LEU A 110 -12.24 7.82 -10.83
N SER A 111 -12.18 6.52 -11.11
CA SER A 111 -10.97 5.84 -11.60
C SER A 111 -10.41 6.37 -12.93
N ASN A 112 -11.25 7.03 -13.73
CA ASN A 112 -10.87 7.64 -15.01
C ASN A 112 -10.49 9.13 -14.90
N ASP A 113 -10.56 9.73 -13.71
CA ASP A 113 -10.21 11.14 -13.50
C ASP A 113 -8.68 11.29 -13.41
N THR A 114 -8.06 11.67 -14.52
CA THR A 114 -6.61 11.85 -14.61
C THR A 114 -6.11 13.02 -13.77
N LYS A 115 -6.92 14.08 -13.58
CA LYS A 115 -6.54 15.22 -12.75
C LYS A 115 -6.52 14.83 -11.28
N LEU A 116 -7.47 14.01 -10.84
CA LEU A 116 -7.50 13.45 -9.49
C LEU A 116 -6.27 12.58 -9.24
N SER A 117 -5.94 11.67 -10.16
CA SER A 117 -4.72 10.84 -10.09
C SER A 117 -3.45 11.71 -9.99
N LEU A 118 -3.28 12.70 -10.88
CA LEU A 118 -2.15 13.63 -10.83
C LEU A 118 -2.08 14.38 -9.50
N GLY A 119 -3.22 14.83 -8.97
CA GLY A 119 -3.29 15.50 -7.67
C GLY A 119 -2.85 14.61 -6.51
N ILE A 120 -3.26 13.34 -6.51
CA ILE A 120 -2.85 12.33 -5.51
C ILE A 120 -1.32 12.17 -5.51
N HIS A 121 -0.72 11.92 -6.67
CA HIS A 121 0.73 11.71 -6.79
C HIS A 121 1.54 12.99 -6.47
N CYS A 122 1.05 14.15 -6.91
CA CYS A 122 1.64 15.46 -6.60
C CYS A 122 1.72 15.69 -5.09
N ALA A 123 0.59 15.57 -4.38
CA ALA A 123 0.55 15.76 -2.93
C ALA A 123 1.37 14.69 -2.17
N LEU A 124 1.24 13.41 -2.56
CA LEU A 124 1.98 12.32 -1.95
C LEU A 124 3.50 12.51 -2.06
N LYS A 125 4.00 12.97 -3.21
CA LYS A 125 5.41 13.27 -3.40
C LYS A 125 5.91 14.29 -2.38
N VAL A 126 5.17 15.38 -2.17
CA VAL A 126 5.57 16.41 -1.20
C VAL A 126 5.55 15.90 0.22
N TRP A 127 4.56 15.09 0.61
CA TRP A 127 4.57 14.44 1.93
C TRP A 127 5.84 13.62 2.15
N ILE A 128 6.22 12.80 1.16
CA ILE A 128 7.42 11.97 1.19
C ILE A 128 8.69 12.81 1.29
N GLU A 129 8.79 13.89 0.51
CA GLU A 129 9.98 14.73 0.46
C GLU A 129 10.17 15.61 1.70
N GLN A 130 9.06 16.14 2.24
CA GLN A 130 9.11 17.03 3.42
C GLN A 130 9.23 16.24 4.72
N ASP A 131 8.71 15.02 4.75
CA ASP A 131 8.73 14.13 5.91
C ASP A 131 8.35 14.84 7.22
N TRP A 132 7.20 15.53 7.22
CA TRP A 132 6.74 16.24 8.41
C TRP A 132 6.56 15.27 9.58
N GLN A 133 7.04 15.66 10.76
CA GLN A 133 6.93 14.86 11.98
C GLN A 133 6.29 15.67 13.11
N ASN A 134 5.52 14.96 13.93
CA ASN A 134 4.93 15.47 15.15
C ASN A 134 5.83 15.14 16.36
N PRO A 135 5.96 16.02 17.38
CA PRO A 135 6.65 15.66 18.62
C PRO A 135 6.03 14.46 19.36
N ASN A 136 4.73 14.24 19.24
CA ASN A 136 4.08 13.03 19.70
C ASN A 136 4.42 11.87 18.74
N TRP A 137 5.21 10.92 19.25
CA TRP A 137 5.71 9.77 18.50
C TRP A 137 4.58 8.94 17.87
N TRP A 138 3.39 8.89 18.47
CA TRP A 138 2.29 8.04 18.00
C TRP A 138 1.94 8.34 16.54
N TRP A 139 1.95 9.61 16.14
CA TRP A 139 1.70 10.01 14.75
C TRP A 139 2.74 9.42 13.79
N ASN A 140 4.03 9.63 14.08
CA ASN A 140 5.11 9.28 13.16
C ASN A 140 5.34 7.77 13.03
N TYR A 141 5.04 7.02 14.09
CA TYR A 141 5.37 5.60 14.19
C TYR A 141 4.15 4.69 14.00
N ILE A 142 2.93 5.22 14.17
CA ILE A 142 1.69 4.46 14.00
C ILE A 142 0.86 5.07 12.87
N GLN A 143 0.38 6.31 13.03
CA GLN A 143 -0.64 6.87 12.14
C GLN A 143 -0.13 7.17 10.71
N ASP A 144 1.01 7.84 10.55
CA ASP A 144 1.51 8.18 9.20
C ASP A 144 1.87 6.92 8.40
N PRO A 145 2.60 5.93 8.97
CA PRO A 145 2.75 4.61 8.37
C PRO A 145 1.42 3.98 7.95
N LEU A 146 0.39 4.08 8.79
CA LEU A 146 -0.94 3.51 8.56
C LEU A 146 -1.60 4.13 7.32
N ILE A 147 -1.61 5.46 7.22
CA ILE A 147 -2.26 6.18 6.13
C ILE A 147 -1.50 5.96 4.83
N ALA A 148 -0.17 6.10 4.85
CA ALA A 148 0.67 5.92 3.65
C ALA A 148 0.53 4.51 3.06
N THR A 149 0.55 3.50 3.93
CA THR A 149 0.30 2.10 3.56
C THR A 149 -1.10 1.92 2.98
N GLY A 150 -2.13 2.53 3.58
CA GLY A 150 -3.49 2.48 3.07
C GLY A 150 -3.63 3.10 1.67
N ILE A 151 -2.97 4.24 1.43
CA ILE A 151 -2.90 4.87 0.10
C ILE A 151 -2.25 3.91 -0.91
N MET A 152 -1.12 3.30 -0.55
CA MET A 152 -0.44 2.35 -1.42
C MET A 152 -1.29 1.11 -1.72
N MET A 153 -1.99 0.55 -0.72
CA MET A 153 -2.90 -0.58 -0.90
C MET A 153 -4.05 -0.22 -1.84
N MET A 154 -4.65 0.96 -1.70
CA MET A 154 -5.73 1.43 -2.56
C MET A 154 -5.27 1.64 -4.01
N LEU A 155 -4.21 2.41 -4.23
CA LEU A 155 -3.67 2.68 -5.57
C LEU A 155 -3.20 1.38 -6.25
N GLY A 156 -2.48 0.58 -5.47
CA GLY A 156 -1.72 -0.55 -5.95
C GLY A 156 -0.37 -0.19 -6.52
N VAL A 157 0.58 -1.12 -6.40
CA VAL A 157 1.95 -0.97 -6.94
C VAL A 157 1.96 -0.71 -8.44
N GLU A 158 0.93 -1.15 -9.15
CA GLU A 158 0.75 -0.97 -10.59
C GLU A 158 0.43 0.48 -11.00
N ARG A 159 -0.09 1.31 -10.09
CA ARG A 159 -0.41 2.72 -10.33
C ARG A 159 0.56 3.69 -9.66
N MET A 160 1.65 3.18 -9.08
CA MET A 160 2.62 3.99 -8.35
C MET A 160 4.00 3.91 -8.97
N THR A 161 4.77 4.97 -8.80
CA THR A 161 6.18 4.97 -9.19
C THR A 161 7.00 4.15 -8.20
N LYS A 162 8.12 3.59 -8.67
CA LYS A 162 9.06 2.89 -7.78
C LYS A 162 9.52 3.77 -6.61
N TYR A 163 9.72 5.06 -6.86
CA TYR A 163 10.10 6.03 -5.84
C TYR A 163 9.06 6.11 -4.70
N GLU A 164 7.78 6.24 -5.04
CA GLU A 164 6.72 6.30 -4.04
C GLU A 164 6.60 4.99 -3.25
N ILE A 165 6.70 3.84 -3.94
CA ILE A 165 6.67 2.52 -3.31
C ILE A 165 7.82 2.40 -2.30
N ASP A 166 9.06 2.63 -2.74
CA ASP A 166 10.24 2.52 -1.88
C ASP A 166 10.14 3.46 -0.66
N ALA A 167 9.64 4.68 -0.86
CA ALA A 167 9.49 5.67 0.19
C ALA A 167 8.41 5.30 1.21
N ILE A 168 7.24 4.83 0.76
CA ILE A 168 6.16 4.38 1.65
C ILE A 168 6.58 3.13 2.42
N VAL A 169 7.26 2.20 1.75
CA VAL A 169 7.87 1.04 2.37
C VAL A 169 8.83 1.49 3.48
N LYS A 170 9.78 2.37 3.17
CA LYS A 170 10.70 2.92 4.18
C LYS A 170 9.99 3.61 5.35
N MET A 171 8.91 4.34 5.08
CA MET A 171 8.09 4.97 6.12
C MET A 171 7.33 3.93 6.96
N SER A 172 6.79 2.87 6.35
CA SER A 172 6.10 1.80 7.09
C SER A 172 7.04 1.05 8.03
N TYR A 173 8.33 0.97 7.68
CA TYR A 173 9.37 0.46 8.56
C TYR A 173 9.55 1.27 9.85
N ARG A 174 9.11 2.54 9.93
CA ARG A 174 9.22 3.34 11.16
C ARG A 174 8.55 2.65 12.34
N ALA A 175 7.41 2.00 12.11
CA ALA A 175 6.71 1.24 13.14
C ALA A 175 7.67 0.24 13.82
N ASN A 176 8.54 -0.46 13.09
CA ASN A 176 9.53 -1.38 13.66
C ASN A 176 8.93 -2.37 14.69
N TRP A 177 7.70 -2.84 14.46
CA TRP A 177 6.95 -3.56 15.49
C TRP A 177 7.53 -4.91 15.90
N TRP A 178 8.38 -5.48 15.07
CA TRP A 178 9.11 -6.72 15.33
C TRP A 178 10.34 -6.53 16.23
N ILE A 179 10.69 -5.30 16.59
CA ILE A 179 11.86 -4.98 17.45
C ILE A 179 11.45 -4.10 18.62
N LYS A 180 10.51 -3.17 18.43
CA LYS A 180 10.10 -2.22 19.45
C LYS A 180 9.13 -2.88 20.43
N ASP A 181 9.42 -2.76 21.72
CA ASP A 181 8.44 -3.06 22.77
C ASP A 181 7.41 -1.92 22.78
N TRP A 182 6.18 -2.23 22.38
CA TRP A 182 5.08 -1.27 22.32
C TRP A 182 4.26 -1.21 23.60
N GLU A 183 4.78 -1.79 24.69
CA GLU A 183 4.12 -1.88 25.99
C GLU A 183 2.79 -2.68 25.94
N GLY A 184 2.57 -3.41 24.84
CA GLY A 184 1.38 -4.21 24.57
C GLY A 184 0.13 -3.40 24.21
N GLY A 185 -1.04 -4.03 24.33
CA GLY A 185 -2.34 -3.37 24.16
C GLY A 185 -2.59 -2.77 22.78
N ALA A 186 -3.32 -1.64 22.74
CA ALA A 186 -3.75 -0.99 21.50
C ALA A 186 -2.57 -0.54 20.62
N ASN A 187 -1.46 -0.10 21.23
CA ASN A 187 -0.26 0.33 20.51
C ASN A 187 0.35 -0.81 19.70
N LEU A 188 0.47 -1.99 20.31
CA LEU A 188 0.98 -3.18 19.63
C LEU A 188 0.03 -3.61 18.50
N VAL A 189 -1.29 -3.62 18.75
CA VAL A 189 -2.27 -3.98 17.71
C VAL A 189 -2.18 -3.01 16.53
N GLN A 190 -2.18 -1.70 16.77
CA GLN A 190 -2.11 -0.71 15.69
C GLN A 190 -0.79 -0.78 14.91
N ALA A 191 0.32 -1.06 15.59
CA ALA A 191 1.63 -1.21 14.95
C ALA A 191 1.75 -2.51 14.11
N THR A 192 1.08 -3.59 14.53
CA THR A 192 1.17 -4.92 13.88
C THR A 192 0.10 -5.15 12.81
N ASP A 193 -1.14 -4.72 13.06
CA ASP A 193 -2.35 -5.14 12.34
C ASP A 193 -2.34 -4.78 10.85
N LYS A 194 -1.73 -3.64 10.45
CA LYS A 194 -1.65 -3.28 9.02
C LYS A 194 -0.33 -3.63 8.35
N TYR A 195 0.76 -3.77 9.10
CA TYR A 195 2.07 -4.10 8.51
C TYR A 195 2.16 -5.56 8.07
N HIS A 196 1.56 -6.51 8.80
CA HIS A 196 1.52 -7.91 8.36
C HIS A 196 0.81 -8.06 7.00
N ARG A 197 -0.24 -7.27 6.78
CA ARG A 197 -1.00 -7.22 5.52
C ARG A 197 -0.28 -6.43 4.41
N PHE A 198 0.50 -5.42 4.76
CA PHE A 198 1.40 -4.69 3.83
C PHE A 198 2.50 -5.56 3.25
N HIS A 199 3.12 -6.40 4.09
CA HIS A 199 4.22 -7.24 3.65
C HIS A 199 3.73 -8.26 2.62
N GLN A 200 2.57 -8.87 2.87
CA GLN A 200 1.91 -9.81 1.97
C GLN A 200 1.71 -9.26 0.55
N ASP A 201 1.16 -8.05 0.39
CA ASP A 201 0.93 -7.43 -0.93
C ASP A 201 2.21 -7.18 -1.75
N CYS A 202 3.36 -7.06 -1.09
CA CYS A 202 4.60 -6.64 -1.73
C CYS A 202 5.66 -7.75 -1.82
N LEU A 203 5.34 -8.99 -1.46
CA LEU A 203 6.28 -10.12 -1.38
C LEU A 203 7.00 -10.44 -2.71
N ASN A 204 6.56 -9.90 -3.85
CA ASN A 204 7.22 -10.08 -5.14
C ASN A 204 8.08 -8.88 -5.59
N THR A 205 8.11 -7.76 -4.85
CA THR A 205 8.79 -6.51 -5.28
C THR A 205 9.71 -5.87 -4.24
N LEU A 206 9.67 -6.31 -2.97
CA LEU A 206 10.52 -5.74 -1.92
C LEU A 206 11.83 -6.51 -1.73
N PRO A 207 12.91 -5.83 -1.33
CA PRO A 207 14.10 -6.49 -0.84
C PRO A 207 13.77 -7.34 0.40
N PRO A 208 14.48 -8.46 0.63
CA PRO A 208 14.26 -9.31 1.79
C PRO A 208 14.31 -8.49 3.10
N MET A 209 13.44 -8.83 4.06
CA MET A 209 13.38 -8.17 5.38
C MET A 209 14.73 -8.00 6.08
N GLU A 210 15.69 -8.88 5.79
CA GLU A 210 17.05 -8.83 6.32
C GLU A 210 17.86 -7.64 5.77
N GLU A 211 17.70 -7.29 4.50
CA GLU A 211 18.39 -6.17 3.86
C GLU A 211 17.90 -4.84 4.42
N VAL A 212 16.57 -4.71 4.61
CA VAL A 212 16.00 -3.51 5.21
C VAL A 212 16.38 -3.40 6.69
N ARG A 213 16.36 -4.50 7.44
CA ARG A 213 16.86 -4.56 8.82
C ARG A 213 18.30 -4.07 8.94
N ASN A 214 19.16 -4.42 7.99
CA ASN A 214 20.56 -3.98 7.97
C ASN A 214 20.70 -2.51 7.58
N SER A 215 19.86 -2.00 6.67
CA SER A 215 19.84 -0.56 6.32
C SER A 215 19.45 0.34 7.51
N LEU A 216 18.48 -0.08 8.33
CA LEU A 216 18.06 0.64 9.54
C LEU A 216 19.11 0.61 10.65
N LYS A 217 19.94 -0.44 10.72
CA LYS A 217 21.11 -0.51 11.61
C LYS A 217 22.24 0.42 11.16
N GLY A 218 22.34 0.71 9.86
CA GLY A 218 23.37 1.54 9.24
C GLY A 218 23.14 3.05 9.33
N THR A 219 21.90 3.50 9.54
CA THR A 219 21.59 4.91 9.81
C THR A 219 21.91 5.25 11.27
N GLY A 220 23.20 5.39 11.56
CA GLY A 220 23.76 5.72 12.88
C GLY A 220 23.44 7.12 13.39
N LYS A 221 22.17 7.51 13.45
CA LYS A 221 21.68 8.59 14.30
C LYS A 221 20.43 8.12 15.03
N ASN A 222 20.50 8.17 16.36
CA ASN A 222 19.49 7.75 17.35
C ASN A 222 19.47 6.28 17.74
N LYS A 223 20.59 5.82 18.32
CA LYS A 223 20.54 4.74 19.33
C LYS A 223 19.99 5.20 20.70
N ASN A 224 19.67 6.49 20.87
CA ASN A 224 19.32 7.09 22.16
C ASN A 224 17.93 7.78 22.24
N ILE A 225 17.01 7.57 21.30
CA ILE A 225 15.61 8.06 21.47
C ILE A 225 14.70 6.96 22.08
N LEU A 226 15.23 5.75 22.31
CA LEU A 226 14.47 4.64 22.88
C LEU A 226 14.19 4.78 24.39
N TYR A 227 14.64 5.84 25.05
CA TYR A 227 14.37 6.12 26.46
C TYR A 227 14.36 7.63 26.70
N ASP A 228 13.26 8.31 26.36
CA ASP A 228 12.97 9.62 26.95
C ASP A 228 11.83 9.47 27.97
N PRO A 229 12.11 9.48 29.29
CA PRO A 229 11.11 9.41 30.35
C PRO A 229 10.17 10.62 30.40
N GLN A 230 10.43 11.67 29.62
CA GLN A 230 9.73 12.96 29.71
C GLN A 230 8.37 12.99 29.00
N TYR A 231 8.00 11.91 28.30
CA TYR A 231 6.75 11.83 27.54
C TYR A 231 5.84 10.68 28.02
N ARG A 232 5.96 10.34 29.31
CA ARG A 232 5.06 9.41 30.00
C ARG A 232 3.87 10.14 30.60
#